data_AF-A0A2P7SBM8-F1
#
_entry.id   AF-A0A2P7SBM8-F1
#
_cell.length_a   1.000
_cell.length_b   1.000
_cell.length_c   1.000
_cell.angle_alpha   90.00
_cell.angle_beta   90.00
_cell.angle_gamma   90.00
#
_symmetry.space_group_name_H-M   'P 1'
#
loop_
_entity.id
_entity.type
_entity.pdbx_description
1 polymer ?
#
loop_
_entity_poly.entity_id
_entity_poly.type
_entity_poly.pdbx_seq_one_letter_code
_entity_poly.pdbx_strand_id
1 'polypeptide(L)'
;MAESLHPAAVDHLPFFITAPGQTDVLLVVMVIFILVIIFLVGVLYFRLHALPEHMAHGASKGQLQLVAVLALIALFTHNHLFWIAALLLALIEFPDFSSPMNSIARSLRRIAGQGAPPPEPVPTEAQGTPTETKETPATAHPAQTEPQKPHAVQTEPQLSPVELDPAPGDELSERRG
;
A
#
# COMPACT_ATOMS: atom_id res chain seq x y z
N MET A 1 28.51 -39.13 -51.09
CA MET A 1 29.19 -40.05 -50.16
C MET A 1 28.67 -39.72 -48.76
N ALA A 2 27.71 -40.50 -48.28
CA ALA A 2 27.32 -40.46 -46.87
C ALA A 2 28.20 -41.51 -46.19
N GLU A 3 29.14 -41.07 -45.35
CA GLU A 3 29.91 -41.95 -44.49
C GLU A 3 28.91 -42.75 -43.64
N SER A 4 28.85 -44.07 -43.84
CA SER A 4 27.99 -44.97 -43.09
C SER A 4 28.41 -44.90 -41.61
N LEU A 5 27.59 -44.26 -40.78
CA LEU A 5 27.79 -44.22 -39.33
C LEU A 5 28.04 -45.64 -38.83
N HIS A 6 29.14 -45.82 -38.09
CA HIS A 6 29.55 -47.12 -37.59
C HIS A 6 28.43 -47.69 -36.69
N PRO A 7 27.95 -48.92 -36.92
CA PRO A 7 26.77 -49.47 -36.23
C PRO A 7 26.94 -49.53 -34.71
N ALA A 8 28.18 -49.71 -34.22
CA ALA A 8 28.43 -49.67 -32.78
C ALA A 8 28.32 -48.26 -32.15
N ALA A 9 28.18 -47.18 -32.93
CA ALA A 9 28.08 -45.81 -32.43
C ALA A 9 26.64 -45.40 -32.03
N VAL A 10 25.61 -46.11 -32.51
CA VAL A 10 24.20 -45.80 -32.22
C VAL A 10 23.64 -46.59 -31.04
N ASP A 11 24.20 -47.76 -30.73
CA ASP A 11 23.64 -48.69 -29.72
C ASP A 11 23.80 -48.21 -28.26
N HIS A 12 24.65 -47.22 -27.99
CA HIS A 12 24.97 -46.76 -26.63
C HIS A 12 24.72 -45.26 -26.41
N LEU A 13 23.91 -44.62 -27.26
CA LEU A 13 23.56 -43.23 -27.06
C LEU A 13 22.58 -43.08 -25.89
N PRO A 14 22.82 -42.11 -24.99
CA PRO A 14 21.91 -41.85 -23.90
C PRO A 14 20.55 -41.38 -24.43
N PHE A 15 19.49 -41.66 -23.68
CA PHE A 15 18.09 -41.51 -24.12
C PHE A 15 17.69 -40.11 -24.61
N PHE A 16 18.45 -39.07 -24.26
CA PHE A 16 18.20 -37.68 -24.65
C PHE A 16 18.86 -37.29 -25.99
N ILE A 17 19.68 -38.16 -26.61
CA ILE A 17 20.29 -37.92 -27.93
C ILE A 17 19.44 -38.59 -29.01
N THR A 18 18.99 -37.80 -29.98
CA THR A 18 18.09 -38.25 -31.03
C THR A 18 18.82 -38.63 -32.32
N ALA A 19 18.34 -39.67 -32.99
CA ALA A 19 18.87 -40.12 -34.28
C ALA A 19 18.63 -39.09 -35.41
N PRO A 20 19.44 -39.09 -36.48
CA PRO A 20 19.28 -38.19 -37.61
C PRO A 20 17.89 -38.35 -38.26
N GLY A 21 17.22 -37.22 -38.53
CA GLY A 21 15.86 -37.20 -39.11
C GLY A 21 14.71 -37.22 -38.09
N GLN A 22 15.01 -37.17 -36.80
CA GLN A 22 14.03 -37.05 -35.71
C GLN A 22 14.13 -35.67 -35.02
N THR A 23 13.08 -35.27 -34.31
CA THR A 23 13.07 -34.02 -33.52
C THR A 23 14.00 -34.15 -32.32
N ASP A 24 14.95 -33.22 -32.19
CA ASP A 24 15.88 -33.17 -31.05
C ASP A 24 15.15 -32.80 -29.75
N VAL A 25 14.90 -33.81 -28.91
CA VAL A 25 14.17 -33.67 -27.64
C VAL A 25 14.94 -32.80 -26.65
N LEU A 26 16.27 -32.94 -26.58
CA LEU A 26 17.10 -32.13 -25.68
C LEU A 26 17.01 -30.66 -26.09
N LEU A 27 17.13 -30.37 -27.38
CA LEU A 27 16.99 -29.02 -27.91
C LEU A 27 15.62 -28.42 -27.54
N VAL A 28 14.53 -29.16 -27.72
CA VAL A 28 13.18 -28.69 -27.38
C VAL A 28 13.04 -28.40 -25.88
N VAL A 29 13.49 -29.32 -25.02
CA VAL A 29 13.46 -29.13 -23.57
C VAL A 29 14.30 -27.93 -23.16
N MET A 30 15.49 -27.77 -23.74
CA MET A 30 16.38 -26.64 -23.45
C MET A 30 15.75 -25.30 -23.87
N VAL A 31 15.10 -25.25 -25.03
CA VAL A 31 14.39 -24.04 -25.49
C VAL A 31 13.27 -23.69 -24.50
N ILE A 32 12.45 -24.65 -24.10
CA ILE A 32 11.38 -24.43 -23.11
C ILE A 32 11.98 -23.97 -21.77
N PHE A 33 13.04 -24.62 -21.31
CA PHE A 33 13.74 -24.27 -20.08
C PHE A 33 14.27 -22.83 -20.11
N ILE A 34 14.93 -22.43 -21.19
CA ILE A 34 15.44 -21.06 -21.38
C ILE A 34 14.30 -20.06 -21.35
N LEU A 35 13.17 -20.35 -22.03
CA LEU A 35 12.00 -19.47 -22.00
C LEU A 35 11.49 -19.29 -20.57
N VAL A 36 11.32 -20.37 -19.81
CA VAL A 36 10.88 -20.32 -18.40
C VAL A 36 11.84 -19.47 -17.55
N ILE A 37 13.15 -19.67 -17.71
CA ILE A 37 14.16 -18.89 -16.99
C ILE A 37 14.10 -17.41 -17.37
N ILE A 38 13.97 -17.07 -18.65
CA ILE A 38 13.82 -15.68 -19.11
C ILE A 38 12.59 -15.04 -18.49
N PHE A 39 11.44 -15.72 -18.46
CA PHE A 39 10.24 -15.20 -17.80
C PHE A 39 10.46 -15.02 -16.29
N LEU A 40 11.07 -15.98 -15.62
CA LEU A 40 11.32 -15.91 -14.18
C LEU A 40 12.25 -14.73 -13.83
N VAL A 41 13.36 -14.61 -14.55
CA VAL A 41 14.33 -13.51 -14.39
C VAL A 41 13.69 -12.17 -14.78
N GLY A 42 12.91 -12.13 -15.85
CA GLY A 42 12.20 -10.93 -16.28
C GLY A 42 11.21 -10.43 -15.23
N VAL A 43 10.38 -11.31 -14.67
CA VAL A 43 9.46 -10.98 -13.58
C VAL A 43 10.24 -10.51 -12.34
N LEU A 44 11.32 -11.22 -11.96
CA LEU A 44 12.16 -10.82 -10.84
C LEU A 44 12.78 -9.43 -11.06
N TYR A 45 13.26 -9.15 -12.27
CA TYR A 45 13.86 -7.88 -12.66
C TYR A 45 12.86 -6.73 -12.55
N PHE A 46 11.65 -6.89 -13.11
CA PHE A 46 10.60 -5.88 -12.98
C PHE A 46 10.19 -5.69 -11.52
N ARG A 47 10.10 -6.76 -10.74
CA ARG A 47 9.77 -6.68 -9.31
C ARG A 47 10.83 -5.95 -8.50
N LEU A 48 12.12 -6.21 -8.75
CA LEU A 48 13.22 -5.52 -8.06
C LEU A 48 13.28 -4.03 -8.40
N HIS A 49 12.92 -3.65 -9.63
CA HIS A 49 12.86 -2.24 -10.05
C HIS A 49 11.64 -1.51 -9.50
N ALA A 50 10.58 -2.21 -9.10
CA ALA A 50 9.43 -1.65 -8.41
C ALA A 50 9.65 -1.49 -6.89
N LEU A 51 10.69 -2.10 -6.31
CA LEU A 51 10.97 -1.99 -4.86
C LEU A 51 11.19 -0.55 -4.37
N PRO A 52 11.94 0.33 -5.06
CA PRO A 52 12.14 1.71 -4.63
C PRO A 52 10.82 2.47 -4.43
N GLU A 53 9.82 2.23 -5.29
CA GLU A 53 8.48 2.82 -5.17
C GLU A 53 7.75 2.31 -3.91
N HIS A 54 7.76 0.99 -3.70
CA HIS A 54 7.11 0.38 -2.54
C HIS A 54 7.74 0.80 -1.20
N MET A 55 9.05 1.01 -1.16
CA MET A 55 9.75 1.38 0.08
C MET A 55 9.55 2.85 0.48
N ALA A 56 9.26 3.73 -0.48
CA ALA A 56 9.04 5.15 -0.22
C ALA A 56 7.61 5.50 0.24
N HIS A 57 6.76 4.52 0.58
CA HIS A 57 5.38 4.76 1.01
C HIS A 57 5.23 5.54 2.34
N GLY A 58 6.30 5.70 3.11
CA GLY A 58 6.37 6.59 4.27
C GLY A 58 6.91 7.99 3.98
N ALA A 59 7.35 8.24 2.75
CA ALA A 59 8.05 9.48 2.35
C ALA A 59 7.10 10.56 1.82
N SER A 60 7.62 11.78 1.73
CA SER A 60 6.89 12.90 1.12
C SER A 60 6.51 12.61 -0.35
N LYS A 61 5.39 13.19 -0.81
CA LYS A 61 4.89 13.02 -2.20
C LYS A 61 5.95 13.36 -3.26
N GLY A 62 6.82 14.34 -2.98
CA GLY A 62 7.90 14.72 -3.89
C GLY A 62 9.01 13.68 -3.97
N GLN A 63 9.39 13.06 -2.85
CA GLN A 63 10.39 11.99 -2.81
C GLN A 63 9.91 10.76 -3.56
N LEU A 64 8.64 10.37 -3.40
CA LEU A 64 8.03 9.28 -4.17
C LEU A 64 8.11 9.52 -5.69
N GLN A 65 7.79 10.74 -6.15
CA GLN A 65 7.88 11.08 -7.57
C GLN A 65 9.32 11.00 -8.09
N LEU A 66 10.28 11.50 -7.31
CA LEU A 66 11.69 11.50 -7.70
C LEU A 66 12.25 10.08 -7.76
N VAL A 67 11.94 9.25 -6.76
CA VAL A 67 12.30 7.82 -6.72
C VAL A 67 11.66 7.07 -7.89
N ALA A 68 10.37 7.31 -8.18
CA ALA A 68 9.66 6.66 -9.29
C ALA A 68 10.26 7.03 -10.66
N VAL A 69 10.56 8.31 -10.89
CA VAL A 69 11.21 8.75 -12.13
C VAL A 69 12.61 8.15 -12.27
N LEU A 70 13.37 8.06 -11.18
CA LEU A 70 14.72 7.48 -11.20
C LEU A 70 14.69 5.98 -11.48
N ALA A 71 13.73 5.25 -10.91
CA ALA A 71 13.49 3.84 -11.21
C ALA A 71 13.03 3.62 -12.67
N LEU A 72 12.19 4.51 -13.21
CA LEU A 72 11.77 4.47 -14.62
C LEU A 72 12.96 4.69 -15.57
N ILE A 73 13.84 5.65 -15.27
CA ILE A 73 15.07 5.89 -16.04
C ILE A 73 15.99 4.66 -15.94
N ALA A 74 16.16 4.08 -14.75
CA ALA A 74 16.96 2.87 -14.55
C ALA A 74 16.45 1.71 -15.42
N LEU A 75 15.12 1.53 -15.49
CA LEU A 75 14.48 0.48 -16.27
C LEU A 75 14.65 0.67 -17.79
N PHE A 76 14.48 1.90 -18.28
CA PHE A 76 14.63 2.20 -19.70
C PHE A 76 16.08 2.08 -20.15
N THR A 77 17.01 2.62 -19.37
CA THR A 77 18.44 2.65 -19.71
C THR A 77 19.18 1.36 -19.35
N HIS A 78 18.65 0.52 -18.47
CA HIS A 78 19.33 -0.66 -17.90
C HIS A 78 20.65 -0.30 -17.19
N ASN A 79 20.76 0.92 -16.64
CA ASN A 79 21.93 1.34 -15.88
C ASN A 79 21.66 1.19 -14.37
N HIS A 80 22.39 0.26 -13.74
CA HIS A 80 22.26 -0.07 -12.32
C HIS A 80 22.51 1.12 -11.38
N LEU A 81 23.28 2.13 -11.81
CA LEU A 81 23.58 3.29 -10.97
C LEU A 81 22.31 4.06 -10.58
N PHE A 82 21.36 4.20 -11.51
CA PHE A 82 20.09 4.87 -11.24
C PHE A 82 19.20 4.07 -10.29
N TRP A 83 19.20 2.74 -10.40
CA TRP A 83 18.46 1.87 -9.47
C TRP A 83 19.07 1.92 -8.06
N ILE A 84 20.40 1.86 -7.95
CA ILE A 84 21.11 2.00 -6.66
C ILE A 84 20.83 3.38 -6.04
N ALA A 85 20.89 4.45 -6.85
CA ALA A 85 20.55 5.80 -6.39
C ALA A 85 19.09 5.89 -5.92
N ALA A 86 18.15 5.25 -6.60
CA ALA A 86 16.74 5.23 -6.21
C ALA A 86 16.54 4.53 -4.87
N LEU A 87 17.23 3.41 -4.64
CA LEU A 87 17.21 2.70 -3.35
C LEU A 87 17.82 3.54 -2.22
N LEU A 88 19.00 4.14 -2.46
CA LEU A 88 19.65 5.02 -1.47
C LEU A 88 18.75 6.22 -1.12
N LEU A 89 18.12 6.82 -2.13
CA LEU A 89 17.21 7.95 -1.95
C LEU A 89 15.90 7.53 -1.26
N ALA A 90 15.40 6.32 -1.50
CA ALA A 90 14.21 5.80 -0.82
C ALA A 90 14.47 5.45 0.65
N LEU A 91 15.71 5.07 1.00
CA LEU A 91 16.09 4.71 2.36
C LEU A 91 16.25 5.93 3.29
N ILE A 92 16.57 7.10 2.74
CA ILE A 92 16.75 8.34 3.50
C ILE A 92 15.45 9.14 3.45
N GLU A 93 14.75 9.27 4.58
CA GLU A 93 13.56 10.12 4.66
C GLU A 93 13.93 11.60 4.65
N PHE A 94 13.48 12.35 3.64
CA PHE A 94 13.62 13.81 3.65
C PHE A 94 12.47 14.43 4.44
N PRO A 95 12.75 15.27 5.46
CA PRO A 95 11.70 15.95 6.20
C PRO A 95 11.02 17.01 5.32
N ASP A 96 9.74 17.27 5.58
CA ASP A 96 8.98 18.32 4.88
C ASP A 96 9.39 19.72 5.35
N PHE A 97 10.29 20.35 4.60
CA PHE A 97 10.72 21.73 4.83
C PHE A 97 9.72 22.79 4.32
N SER A 98 8.74 22.40 3.50
CA SER A 98 7.82 23.36 2.89
C SER A 98 6.74 23.84 3.87
N SER A 99 6.22 22.95 4.72
CA SER A 99 5.23 23.29 5.76
C SER A 99 5.68 24.41 6.70
N PRO A 100 6.87 24.36 7.33
CA PRO A 100 7.34 25.44 8.20
C PRO A 100 7.60 26.75 7.43
N MET A 101 8.13 26.69 6.20
CA MET A 101 8.33 27.89 5.37
C MET A 101 7.00 28.56 5.00
N ASN A 102 5.98 27.77 4.66
CA ASN A 102 4.66 28.27 4.31
C ASN A 102 3.92 28.85 5.53
N SER A 103 4.17 28.30 6.73
CA SER A 103 3.74 28.87 8.00
C SER A 103 4.35 30.26 8.24
N ILE A 104 5.67 30.41 8.04
CA ILE A 104 6.36 31.71 8.17
C ILE A 104 5.83 32.71 7.15
N ALA A 105 5.67 32.33 5.88
CA ALA A 105 5.12 33.19 4.84
C ALA A 105 3.70 33.66 5.18
N ARG A 106 2.86 32.78 5.74
CA ARG A 106 1.50 33.11 6.19
C ARG A 106 1.51 34.07 7.38
N SER A 107 2.38 33.86 8.36
CA SER A 107 2.56 34.76 9.49
C SER A 107 3.06 36.14 9.04
N LEU A 108 4.02 36.17 8.11
CA LEU A 108 4.54 37.42 7.55
C LEU A 108 3.47 38.16 6.73
N ARG A 109 2.66 37.45 5.94
CA ARG A 109 1.53 38.03 5.20
C ARG A 109 0.49 38.66 6.13
N ARG A 110 0.27 38.07 7.32
CA ARG A 110 -0.60 38.65 8.36
C ARG A 110 0.00 39.92 8.97
N ILE A 111 1.30 39.92 9.27
CA ILE A 111 2.03 41.10 9.79
C ILE A 111 2.07 42.22 8.75
N ALA A 112 2.22 41.88 7.46
CA ALA A 112 2.21 42.84 6.35
C ALA A 112 0.81 43.39 6.02
N GLY A 113 -0.24 43.04 6.76
CA GLY A 113 -1.61 43.53 6.54
C GLY A 113 -2.28 42.99 5.28
N GLN A 114 -1.70 41.98 4.62
CA GLN A 114 -2.19 41.43 3.34
C GLN A 114 -3.10 40.19 3.52
N GLY A 115 -3.50 39.89 4.77
CA GLY A 115 -4.08 38.61 5.19
C GLY A 115 -5.59 38.60 5.46
N ALA A 116 -6.39 39.47 4.84
CA ALA A 116 -7.84 39.32 4.86
C ALA A 116 -8.24 38.04 4.08
N PRO A 117 -9.03 37.12 4.67
CA PRO A 117 -9.57 35.97 3.93
C PRO A 117 -10.45 36.46 2.77
N PRO A 118 -10.50 35.75 1.62
CA PRO A 118 -11.62 35.90 0.70
C PRO A 118 -12.92 35.69 1.48
N PRO A 119 -13.98 36.47 1.23
CA PRO A 119 -15.24 36.29 1.94
C PRO A 119 -15.71 34.85 1.71
N GLU A 120 -15.88 34.11 2.81
CA GLU A 120 -16.63 32.87 2.75
C GLU A 120 -18.01 33.20 2.17
N PRO A 121 -18.54 32.39 1.24
CA PRO A 121 -19.91 32.56 0.77
C PRO A 121 -20.83 32.29 1.95
N VAL A 122 -21.22 33.37 2.64
CA VAL A 122 -22.32 33.38 3.60
C VAL A 122 -23.53 32.78 2.88
N PRO A 123 -24.20 31.76 3.42
CA PRO A 123 -25.54 31.42 2.96
C PRO A 123 -26.39 32.68 3.07
N THR A 124 -26.82 33.19 1.92
CA THR A 124 -27.79 34.29 1.84
C THR A 124 -29.07 33.84 2.54
N GLU A 125 -29.18 34.15 3.83
CA GLU A 125 -30.47 34.36 4.46
C GLU A 125 -31.08 35.58 3.79
N ALA A 126 -32.02 35.29 2.88
CA ALA A 126 -32.84 36.29 2.24
C ALA A 126 -33.64 37.03 3.31
N GLN A 127 -33.31 38.31 3.43
CA GLN A 127 -34.04 39.42 4.02
C GLN A 127 -35.56 39.18 4.12
N GLY A 128 -36.08 39.23 5.35
CA GLY A 128 -37.50 39.44 5.59
C GLY A 128 -37.84 40.92 5.66
N THR A 129 -39.00 41.32 5.14
CA THR A 129 -39.93 42.35 5.65
C THR A 129 -41.26 42.24 4.84
N PRO A 130 -42.44 42.67 5.34
CA PRO A 130 -43.20 42.19 6.50
C PRO A 130 -44.65 41.73 6.14
N THR A 131 -45.23 40.91 7.03
CA THR A 131 -46.64 40.76 7.44
C THR A 131 -47.76 41.51 6.66
N GLU A 132 -48.76 40.79 6.13
CA GLU A 132 -50.20 40.93 6.51
C GLU A 132 -51.12 39.84 5.87
N THR A 133 -51.73 39.02 6.75
CA THR A 133 -53.08 38.43 6.74
C THR A 133 -53.67 37.79 5.46
N LYS A 134 -53.85 36.45 5.48
CA LYS A 134 -55.19 35.84 5.35
C LYS A 134 -55.23 34.32 5.63
N GLU A 135 -56.10 33.97 6.58
CA GLU A 135 -56.99 32.79 6.54
C GLU A 135 -56.39 31.37 6.52
N THR A 136 -56.29 30.78 7.71
CA THR A 136 -56.55 29.36 7.99
C THR A 136 -58.02 29.07 7.66
N PRO A 137 -58.39 28.01 6.90
CA PRO A 137 -58.51 26.69 7.51
C PRO A 137 -58.22 25.46 6.63
N ALA A 138 -57.73 24.41 7.31
CA ALA A 138 -57.88 22.98 7.01
C ALA A 138 -57.41 22.50 5.62
N THR A 139 -56.47 21.56 5.51
CA THR A 139 -56.77 20.13 5.73
C THR A 139 -55.47 19.32 5.77
N ALA A 140 -55.39 18.39 6.73
CA ALA A 140 -54.55 17.19 6.79
C ALA A 140 -53.01 17.31 6.75
N HIS A 141 -52.41 17.38 7.95
CA HIS A 141 -51.08 16.84 8.22
C HIS A 141 -51.27 15.59 9.12
N PRO A 142 -50.82 14.38 8.72
CA PRO A 142 -50.52 13.34 9.68
C PRO A 142 -49.21 13.74 10.37
N ALA A 143 -49.33 14.15 11.63
CA ALA A 143 -48.20 14.41 12.50
C ALA A 143 -47.31 13.17 12.60
N GLN A 144 -46.03 13.42 12.49
CA GLN A 144 -44.96 12.65 13.09
C GLN A 144 -45.34 12.30 14.54
N THR A 145 -45.20 11.04 14.92
CA THR A 145 -45.20 10.62 16.32
C THR A 145 -43.74 10.49 16.76
N GLU A 146 -43.37 11.39 17.67
CA GLU A 146 -42.31 11.32 18.69
C GLU A 146 -42.19 9.94 19.40
N PRO A 147 -41.26 9.69 20.36
CA PRO A 147 -40.47 10.65 21.14
C PRO A 147 -39.01 10.28 21.42
N GLN A 148 -38.27 11.32 21.83
CA GLN A 148 -37.06 11.21 22.65
C GLN A 148 -37.34 10.84 24.12
N LYS A 149 -36.29 10.31 24.76
CA LYS A 149 -35.92 10.29 26.21
C LYS A 149 -36.45 9.14 27.09
N PRO A 150 -35.84 8.84 28.27
CA PRO A 150 -34.56 9.30 28.87
C PRO A 150 -33.72 8.19 29.59
N HIS A 151 -32.54 8.59 30.09
CA HIS A 151 -31.65 7.90 31.06
C HIS A 151 -32.36 7.17 32.23
N ALA A 152 -31.83 6.00 32.60
CA ALA A 152 -31.72 5.55 34.00
C ALA A 152 -30.58 4.52 34.14
N VAL A 153 -29.88 4.62 35.26
CA VAL A 153 -28.66 3.90 35.65
C VAL A 153 -29.01 2.82 36.69
N GLN A 154 -28.29 1.68 36.63
CA GLN A 154 -27.97 0.69 37.69
C GLN A 154 -28.85 -0.55 38.01
N THR A 155 -28.10 -1.65 38.29
CA THR A 155 -28.38 -2.90 39.09
C THR A 155 -28.96 -4.07 38.26
N GLU A 156 -28.37 -5.26 38.05
CA GLU A 156 -27.48 -6.16 38.83
C GLU A 156 -26.88 -7.25 37.85
N PRO A 157 -26.12 -8.29 38.26
CA PRO A 157 -24.74 -8.52 37.82
C PRO A 157 -24.55 -9.80 36.97
N GLN A 158 -23.82 -9.70 35.86
CA GLN A 158 -23.32 -10.89 35.15
C GLN A 158 -22.01 -11.35 35.81
N LEU A 159 -22.14 -12.38 36.65
CA LEU A 159 -21.05 -13.16 37.23
C LEU A 159 -20.19 -13.78 36.11
N SER A 160 -18.97 -13.29 35.91
CA SER A 160 -17.86 -14.11 35.43
C SER A 160 -16.92 -14.37 36.61
N PRO A 161 -16.55 -15.63 36.91
CA PRO A 161 -15.70 -15.93 38.05
C PRO A 161 -14.38 -15.16 37.94
N VAL A 162 -14.10 -14.37 38.98
CA VAL A 162 -12.77 -13.89 39.27
C VAL A 162 -11.93 -15.12 39.61
N GLU A 163 -11.07 -15.52 38.69
CA GLU A 163 -9.93 -16.39 38.99
C GLU A 163 -8.99 -15.56 39.88
N LEU A 164 -9.20 -15.63 41.19
CA LEU A 164 -8.25 -15.13 42.17
C LEU A 164 -7.03 -16.06 42.12
N ASP A 165 -5.91 -15.49 41.72
CA ASP A 165 -4.58 -15.97 42.07
C ASP A 165 -4.31 -15.63 43.55
N PRO A 166 -4.03 -16.61 44.44
CA PRO A 166 -3.30 -16.35 45.65
C PRO A 166 -1.86 -16.84 45.51
N ALA A 167 -0.99 -15.89 45.11
CA ALA A 167 0.16 -15.36 45.86
C ALA A 167 0.92 -16.29 46.85
N PRO A 168 2.22 -16.00 47.06
CA PRO A 168 3.29 -16.99 47.26
C PRO A 168 3.45 -17.45 48.71
N GLY A 169 3.83 -18.72 48.86
CA GLY A 169 4.39 -19.25 50.09
C GLY A 169 3.96 -20.69 50.34
N ASP A 170 4.81 -21.65 49.95
CA ASP A 170 5.16 -22.71 50.88
C ASP A 170 6.49 -23.35 50.49
N GLU A 171 7.38 -23.34 51.47
CA GLU A 171 8.67 -23.99 51.46
C GLU A 171 8.54 -25.53 51.46
N LEU A 172 9.66 -26.20 51.17
CA LEU A 172 10.01 -27.54 51.63
C LEU A 172 9.24 -28.73 51.02
N SER A 173 9.76 -29.27 49.90
CA SER A 173 10.22 -30.67 49.84
C SER A 173 10.50 -31.09 48.40
N GLU A 174 11.78 -31.24 48.03
CA GLU A 174 12.24 -32.33 47.14
C GLU A 174 13.77 -32.23 46.97
N ARG A 175 14.47 -32.61 48.05
CA ARG A 175 15.82 -33.17 47.98
C ARG A 175 15.76 -34.59 48.54
N ARG A 176 15.26 -35.54 47.74
CA ARG A 176 15.61 -36.97 47.84
C ARG A 176 14.97 -37.73 46.68
N GLY A 177 15.81 -38.31 45.83
CA GLY A 177 15.43 -39.15 44.70
C GLY A 177 16.62 -39.28 43.78
#